data_AF-A0A3E0QWW0-F1
#
_entry.id   AF-A0A3E0QWW0-F1
#
_cell.length_a   1.000
_cell.length_b   1.000
_cell.length_c   1.000
_cell.angle_alpha   90.00
_cell.angle_beta   90.00
_cell.angle_gamma   90.00
#
_symmetry.space_group_name_H-M   'P 1'
#
loop_
_entity.id
_entity.type
_entity.pdbx_description
1 polymer ?
#
loop_
_entity_poly.entity_id
_entity_poly.type
_entity_poly.pdbx_seq_one_letter_code
_entity_poly.pdbx_strand_id
1 'polypeptide(L)'
;MAVSSLLTSLENHDGSPTYVSNNTRYGGGQGASTNTDIFIQGTQSSARRADNVTDYGFGLSLSSTDLSGAGEHVKFWVFVTQWASATQLSAVIASGSTGATGDIHDLPTGEFPDLGGFIPLWVDVSRTATTGGPANEAAINEIGVRIDIGDVGGNAQNLIMDEIHHGTSGLQWTGTGPGTLSDFRTYENNNNIGVLVTNNGVDFCFARIEIGNSGGTESDFDDSGFTIVFPDQSLVADTFMGLTFEMHNASSVMALANATIQSSDVVGATKRPDIIVNGTSGSLTFTTVNILGMRTVDFTSAVDYDGGIMETANLTQASAEIQNATIRPNTASAVAMCDDPTFGTSGVHDCSIVQAGLGHAFEITSTGSVDFDNLTFTGFGADGENDAAIFNDSGGAVTINVLNGGDTPTVRNGTGASTTINNAVTVTTTVKDANDLSNIQNARVYLQVDDFGDLPFEETVTITRSATTATVTHTGHGLATNDEVKIQGADQEEYNGVKTITVTGTDTYTYTVSGSPTTPATGTIDSTFVVLNGLTNASGVVEDTGFNFTSNQPVTGRVRRGTSATYYKTSAISGTITNAGFNSTILLIQDG
;
A
#
# COMPACT_ATOMS: atom_id res chain seq x y z
N MET A 1 -24.72 26.73 -5.52
CA MET A 1 -24.12 25.39 -5.43
C MET A 1 -22.67 25.59 -5.01
N ALA A 2 -22.18 24.81 -4.06
CA ALA A 2 -20.79 24.87 -3.64
C ALA A 2 -19.86 24.02 -4.53
N VAL A 3 -20.44 23.23 -5.46
CA VAL A 3 -19.72 22.63 -6.59
C VAL A 3 -19.56 23.66 -7.71
N SER A 4 -18.35 23.74 -8.27
CA SER A 4 -18.02 24.48 -9.48
C SER A 4 -17.13 23.66 -10.41
N SER A 5 -17.19 23.92 -11.72
CA SER A 5 -16.21 23.37 -12.66
C SER A 5 -14.91 24.17 -12.64
N LEU A 6 -13.79 23.46 -12.69
CA LEU A 6 -12.45 24.02 -12.91
C LEU A 6 -12.07 24.01 -14.40
N LEU A 7 -12.96 23.52 -15.26
CA LEU A 7 -12.77 23.49 -16.70
C LEU A 7 -13.28 24.76 -17.35
N THR A 8 -12.66 25.10 -18.48
CA THR A 8 -13.07 26.18 -19.36
C THR A 8 -13.69 25.59 -20.63
N SER A 9 -14.82 26.14 -21.07
CA SER A 9 -15.47 25.76 -22.33
C SER A 9 -14.68 26.30 -23.54
N LEU A 10 -14.38 25.45 -24.51
CA LEU A 10 -13.83 25.84 -25.82
C LEU A 10 -14.93 26.05 -26.85
N GLU A 11 -15.90 25.15 -26.92
CA GLU A 11 -16.96 25.16 -27.92
C GLU A 11 -18.13 24.30 -27.43
N ASN A 12 -19.34 24.83 -27.53
CA ASN A 12 -20.58 24.21 -27.04
C ASN A 12 -21.52 23.76 -28.17
N HIS A 13 -21.12 23.94 -29.43
CA HIS A 13 -21.80 23.46 -30.64
C HIS A 13 -23.15 24.14 -30.97
N ASP A 14 -23.74 24.88 -30.04
CA ASP A 14 -24.99 25.64 -30.23
C ASP A 14 -24.82 26.88 -31.15
N GLY A 15 -23.58 27.36 -31.34
CA GLY A 15 -23.26 28.59 -32.08
C GLY A 15 -23.12 28.48 -33.60
N SER A 16 -23.51 27.35 -34.22
CA SER A 16 -23.17 27.01 -35.63
C SER A 16 -21.65 26.99 -35.88
N PRO A 17 -20.93 25.96 -35.38
CA PRO A 17 -19.48 25.91 -35.42
C PRO A 17 -18.94 25.79 -36.85
N THR A 18 -17.69 26.22 -37.05
CA THR A 18 -17.04 26.14 -38.37
C THR A 18 -16.34 24.79 -38.53
N TYR A 19 -16.83 23.97 -39.46
CA TYR A 19 -16.32 22.62 -39.68
C TYR A 19 -15.05 22.57 -40.53
N VAL A 20 -14.13 21.70 -40.13
CA VAL A 20 -12.96 21.27 -40.91
C VAL A 20 -13.09 19.79 -41.20
N SER A 21 -13.34 19.43 -42.46
CA SER A 21 -13.54 18.03 -42.86
C SER A 21 -12.87 17.65 -44.18
N ASN A 22 -12.47 18.63 -44.98
CA ASN A 22 -11.85 18.42 -46.29
C ASN A 22 -10.36 18.73 -46.27
N ASN A 23 -9.65 18.05 -45.37
CA ASN A 23 -8.19 18.10 -45.25
C ASN A 23 -7.63 16.68 -45.14
N THR A 24 -6.30 16.57 -45.12
CA THR A 24 -5.59 15.29 -44.96
C THR A 24 -5.80 14.62 -43.60
N ARG A 25 -6.25 15.36 -42.58
CA ARG A 25 -6.48 14.83 -41.23
C ARG A 25 -7.78 14.00 -41.16
N TYR A 26 -8.82 14.37 -41.91
CA TYR A 26 -10.17 13.81 -41.78
C TYR A 26 -10.72 13.06 -43.00
N GLY A 27 -9.86 12.66 -43.95
CA GLY A 27 -10.24 11.75 -45.03
C GLY A 27 -11.08 12.34 -46.19
N GLY A 28 -11.34 13.65 -46.23
CA GLY A 28 -12.05 14.32 -47.34
C GLY A 28 -13.53 13.90 -47.51
N GLY A 29 -14.26 14.43 -48.50
CA GLY A 29 -15.67 14.07 -48.77
C GLY A 29 -16.73 14.99 -48.15
N GLN A 30 -17.99 14.54 -48.05
CA GLN A 30 -19.08 15.36 -47.50
C GLN A 30 -18.77 15.74 -46.05
N GLY A 31 -18.81 17.03 -45.74
CA GLY A 31 -18.39 17.54 -44.44
C GLY A 31 -19.37 17.25 -43.30
N ALA A 32 -18.93 17.53 -42.08
CA ALA A 32 -19.80 17.53 -40.92
C ALA A 32 -20.88 18.61 -41.03
N SER A 33 -21.97 18.41 -40.30
CA SER A 33 -23.05 19.38 -40.17
C SER A 33 -23.65 19.33 -38.77
N THR A 34 -24.45 20.34 -38.46
CA THR A 34 -25.27 20.37 -37.27
C THR A 34 -26.19 19.15 -37.19
N ASN A 35 -26.36 18.61 -35.98
CA ASN A 35 -27.25 17.51 -35.67
C ASN A 35 -28.19 17.89 -34.52
N THR A 36 -29.49 17.92 -34.79
CA THR A 36 -30.54 18.27 -33.81
C THR A 36 -31.26 17.06 -33.23
N ASP A 37 -30.91 15.86 -33.67
CA ASP A 37 -31.58 14.64 -33.25
C ASP A 37 -30.86 14.00 -32.05
N ILE A 38 -29.53 14.16 -31.97
CA ILE A 38 -28.68 13.54 -30.96
C ILE A 38 -27.67 14.58 -30.46
N PHE A 39 -27.82 15.04 -29.23
CA PHE A 39 -26.94 16.01 -28.57
C PHE A 39 -26.94 15.77 -27.05
N ILE A 40 -25.85 16.10 -26.37
CA ILE A 40 -25.71 15.87 -24.92
C ILE A 40 -26.40 16.97 -24.12
N GLN A 41 -26.32 18.21 -24.60
CA GLN A 41 -26.99 19.37 -24.02
C GLN A 41 -27.22 20.47 -25.04
N GLY A 42 -27.86 21.55 -24.61
CA GLY A 42 -28.20 22.65 -25.51
C GLY A 42 -29.30 22.26 -26.49
N THR A 43 -29.12 22.61 -27.76
CA THR A 43 -30.10 22.40 -28.82
C THR A 43 -29.58 21.58 -30.00
N GLN A 44 -28.26 21.38 -30.09
CA GLN A 44 -27.63 20.70 -31.22
C GLN A 44 -26.21 20.24 -30.89
N SER A 45 -25.75 19.22 -31.62
CA SER A 45 -24.36 18.76 -31.65
C SER A 45 -23.77 18.88 -33.06
N SER A 46 -22.55 18.40 -33.24
CA SER A 46 -21.91 18.29 -34.56
C SER A 46 -21.75 16.84 -34.96
N ALA A 47 -22.08 16.50 -36.20
CA ALA A 47 -21.99 15.11 -36.63
C ALA A 47 -21.56 14.94 -38.09
N ARG A 48 -21.01 13.76 -38.39
CA ARG A 48 -20.65 13.32 -39.73
C ARG A 48 -21.10 11.87 -39.92
N ARG A 49 -21.45 11.53 -41.16
CA ARG A 49 -21.67 10.14 -41.55
C ARG A 49 -20.34 9.51 -41.98
N ALA A 50 -20.01 8.35 -41.42
CA ALA A 50 -18.89 7.50 -41.76
C ALA A 50 -19.42 6.10 -42.15
N ASP A 51 -18.97 5.53 -43.28
CA ASP A 51 -19.47 4.26 -43.78
C ASP A 51 -18.42 3.59 -44.66
N ASN A 52 -17.87 2.45 -44.21
CA ASN A 52 -16.79 1.74 -44.88
C ASN A 52 -15.58 2.67 -45.20
N VAL A 53 -15.08 3.34 -44.15
CA VAL A 53 -14.03 4.36 -44.22
C VAL A 53 -12.94 4.14 -43.18
N THR A 54 -11.77 4.74 -43.43
CA THR A 54 -10.59 4.76 -42.55
C THR A 54 -10.07 6.21 -42.46
N ASP A 55 -9.55 6.61 -41.31
CA ASP A 55 -9.04 7.95 -40.99
C ASP A 55 -10.06 9.07 -41.28
N TYR A 56 -11.35 8.79 -41.05
CA TYR A 56 -12.45 9.65 -41.47
C TYR A 56 -13.06 10.39 -40.31
N GLY A 57 -13.28 11.71 -40.42
CA GLY A 57 -13.68 12.46 -39.23
C GLY A 57 -14.09 13.89 -39.47
N PHE A 58 -14.07 14.72 -38.45
CA PHE A 58 -14.16 16.17 -38.63
C PHE A 58 -13.56 16.87 -37.41
N GLY A 59 -13.11 18.10 -37.62
CA GLY A 59 -12.75 19.02 -36.57
C GLY A 59 -13.57 20.29 -36.62
N LEU A 60 -13.41 21.10 -35.59
CA LEU A 60 -13.95 22.44 -35.47
C LEU A 60 -12.81 23.43 -35.52
N SER A 61 -12.96 24.49 -36.32
CA SER A 61 -12.06 25.62 -36.27
C SER A 61 -12.38 26.43 -35.02
N LEU A 62 -11.38 26.58 -34.16
CA LEU A 62 -11.45 27.36 -32.93
C LEU A 62 -10.73 28.70 -33.11
N SER A 63 -10.98 29.63 -32.20
CA SER A 63 -10.00 30.69 -31.97
C SER A 63 -8.69 30.06 -31.51
N SER A 64 -7.55 30.68 -31.86
CA SER A 64 -6.25 30.26 -31.34
C SER A 64 -6.26 30.35 -29.81
N THR A 65 -6.12 29.21 -29.14
CA THR A 65 -6.13 29.05 -27.69
C THR A 65 -4.79 28.50 -27.22
N ASP A 66 -4.28 29.03 -26.12
CA ASP A 66 -3.09 28.53 -25.45
C ASP A 66 -3.47 27.41 -24.47
N LEU A 67 -3.01 26.20 -24.78
CA LEU A 67 -3.19 24.98 -24.00
C LEU A 67 -1.83 24.39 -23.57
N SER A 68 -0.77 25.20 -23.52
CA SER A 68 0.60 24.77 -23.17
C SER A 68 0.84 24.62 -21.66
N GLY A 69 -0.23 24.65 -20.85
CA GLY A 69 -0.16 24.45 -19.41
C GLY A 69 0.27 23.02 -19.06
N ALA A 70 1.08 22.85 -18.02
CA ALA A 70 1.46 21.53 -17.55
C ALA A 70 0.23 20.76 -17.04
N GLY A 71 0.00 19.56 -17.57
CA GLY A 71 -1.15 18.73 -17.21
C GLY A 71 -2.47 19.23 -17.80
N GLU A 72 -2.44 20.04 -18.86
CA GLU A 72 -3.63 20.47 -19.57
C GLU A 72 -4.26 19.32 -20.35
N HIS A 73 -5.56 19.11 -20.16
CA HIS A 73 -6.32 18.11 -20.89
C HIS A 73 -7.48 18.74 -21.63
N VAL A 74 -7.82 18.16 -22.78
CA VAL A 74 -9.02 18.48 -23.54
C VAL A 74 -10.02 17.36 -23.38
N LYS A 75 -11.28 17.71 -23.15
CA LYS A 75 -12.43 16.80 -23.12
C LYS A 75 -13.41 17.18 -24.20
N PHE A 76 -13.96 16.18 -24.88
CA PHE A 76 -15.16 16.35 -25.68
C PHE A 76 -16.05 15.10 -25.57
N TRP A 77 -17.36 15.31 -25.68
CA TRP A 77 -18.32 14.22 -25.71
C TRP A 77 -18.35 13.61 -27.10
N VAL A 78 -18.20 12.29 -27.18
CA VAL A 78 -18.26 11.55 -28.44
C VAL A 78 -19.37 10.51 -28.38
N PHE A 79 -20.10 10.36 -29.47
CA PHE A 79 -21.02 9.24 -29.64
C PHE A 79 -20.87 8.65 -31.04
N VAL A 80 -20.60 7.34 -31.10
CA VAL A 80 -20.75 6.55 -32.33
C VAL A 80 -22.00 5.68 -32.23
N THR A 81 -23.00 5.94 -33.08
CA THR A 81 -24.30 5.23 -33.02
C THR A 81 -24.22 3.77 -33.45
N GLN A 82 -23.20 3.42 -34.24
CA GLN A 82 -22.93 2.07 -34.76
C GLN A 82 -21.59 1.55 -34.23
N TRP A 83 -21.35 1.77 -32.94
CA TRP A 83 -20.07 1.47 -32.27
C TRP A 83 -19.54 0.05 -32.52
N ALA A 84 -20.41 -0.96 -32.62
CA ALA A 84 -20.01 -2.35 -32.88
C ALA A 84 -19.28 -2.57 -34.22
N SER A 85 -19.39 -1.63 -35.17
CA SER A 85 -18.69 -1.67 -36.45
C SER A 85 -17.42 -0.82 -36.47
N ALA A 86 -17.17 -0.02 -35.42
CA ALA A 86 -15.99 0.83 -35.30
C ALA A 86 -14.77 -0.01 -34.91
N THR A 87 -13.64 0.24 -35.56
CA THR A 87 -12.37 -0.45 -35.27
C THR A 87 -11.32 0.49 -34.69
N GLN A 88 -11.49 1.79 -34.85
CA GLN A 88 -10.64 2.83 -34.25
C GLN A 88 -11.47 4.09 -34.01
N LEU A 89 -11.28 4.73 -32.86
CA LEU A 89 -11.69 6.11 -32.60
C LEU A 89 -10.44 6.91 -32.27
N SER A 90 -10.31 8.13 -32.81
CA SER A 90 -9.17 8.99 -32.52
C SER A 90 -9.60 10.41 -32.21
N ALA A 91 -8.92 11.03 -31.25
CA ALA A 91 -8.93 12.46 -31.04
C ALA A 91 -7.95 13.15 -31.98
N VAL A 92 -8.24 14.40 -32.35
CA VAL A 92 -7.33 15.27 -33.09
C VAL A 92 -7.21 16.59 -32.36
N ILE A 93 -5.98 16.98 -32.04
CA ILE A 93 -5.62 18.30 -31.50
C ILE A 93 -4.64 18.93 -32.48
N ALA A 94 -4.87 20.17 -32.90
CA ALA A 94 -4.02 20.76 -33.92
C ALA A 94 -3.89 22.28 -33.85
N SER A 95 -2.82 22.75 -34.48
CA SER A 95 -2.48 24.16 -34.64
C SER A 95 -2.09 24.46 -36.09
N GLY A 96 -2.14 25.73 -36.49
CA GLY A 96 -1.69 26.18 -37.82
C GLY A 96 -2.72 26.02 -38.93
N SER A 97 -2.30 26.18 -40.18
CA SER A 97 -3.18 26.10 -41.34
C SER A 97 -3.46 24.65 -41.76
N THR A 98 -4.61 24.45 -42.39
CA THR A 98 -5.12 23.18 -42.90
C THR A 98 -4.05 22.41 -43.70
N GLY A 99 -3.58 21.25 -43.17
CA GLY A 99 -2.61 20.38 -43.86
C GLY A 99 -1.27 20.16 -43.15
N ALA A 100 -0.98 20.89 -42.06
CA ALA A 100 0.03 20.44 -41.09
C ALA A 100 -0.50 19.20 -40.36
N THR A 101 0.36 18.19 -40.15
CA THR A 101 0.00 17.01 -39.34
C THR A 101 -0.40 17.51 -37.95
N GLY A 102 -1.66 17.33 -37.57
CA GLY A 102 -2.10 17.54 -36.19
C GLY A 102 -1.69 16.35 -35.33
N ASP A 103 -1.86 16.50 -34.02
CA ASP A 103 -1.71 15.42 -33.07
C ASP A 103 -2.93 14.54 -33.09
N ILE A 104 -2.74 13.30 -33.54
CA ILE A 104 -3.77 12.28 -33.56
C ILE A 104 -3.51 11.33 -32.41
N HIS A 105 -4.51 11.14 -31.56
CA HIS A 105 -4.44 10.21 -30.43
C HIS A 105 -5.49 9.12 -30.60
N ASP A 106 -5.03 7.90 -30.84
CA ASP A 106 -5.88 6.73 -31.02
C ASP A 106 -6.30 6.17 -29.66
N LEU A 107 -7.62 6.01 -29.46
CA LEU A 107 -8.17 5.33 -28.29
C LEU A 107 -7.95 3.81 -28.44
N PRO A 108 -7.34 3.13 -27.46
CA PRO A 108 -7.19 1.68 -27.51
C PRO A 108 -8.54 0.96 -27.56
N THR A 109 -8.61 -0.10 -28.36
CA THR A 109 -9.85 -0.88 -28.55
C THR A 109 -10.36 -1.53 -27.26
N GLY A 110 -9.48 -1.79 -26.28
CA GLY A 110 -9.87 -2.32 -24.97
C GLY A 110 -10.59 -1.31 -24.07
N GLU A 111 -10.44 -0.01 -24.32
CA GLU A 111 -11.13 1.07 -23.59
C GLU A 111 -12.47 1.44 -24.24
N PHE A 112 -12.90 0.66 -25.23
CA PHE A 112 -14.17 0.86 -25.90
C PHE A 112 -15.31 0.46 -24.95
N PRO A 113 -16.32 1.31 -24.69
CA PRO A 113 -17.45 0.95 -23.86
C PRO A 113 -18.31 -0.13 -24.54
N ASP A 114 -18.87 -1.06 -23.75
CA ASP A 114 -19.62 -2.22 -24.25
C ASP A 114 -20.99 -1.88 -24.90
N LEU A 115 -21.48 -0.63 -24.79
CA LEU A 115 -22.79 -0.17 -25.25
C LEU A 115 -22.77 1.32 -25.69
N GLY A 116 -23.67 1.69 -26.61
CA GLY A 116 -23.74 3.03 -27.20
C GLY A 116 -24.25 4.13 -26.26
N GLY A 117 -23.91 5.37 -26.58
CA GLY A 117 -24.23 6.59 -25.82
C GLY A 117 -23.10 7.60 -25.97
N PHE A 118 -23.27 8.78 -25.38
CA PHE A 118 -22.16 9.74 -25.27
C PHE A 118 -21.16 9.28 -24.20
N ILE A 119 -19.88 9.34 -24.55
CA ILE A 119 -18.76 9.13 -23.62
C ILE A 119 -17.87 10.38 -23.58
N PRO A 120 -17.30 10.72 -22.41
CA PRO A 120 -16.32 11.77 -22.34
C PRO A 120 -14.96 11.19 -22.80
N LEU A 121 -14.38 11.75 -23.86
CA LEU A 121 -13.02 11.43 -24.28
C LEU A 121 -12.08 12.53 -23.78
N TRP A 122 -11.13 12.15 -22.93
CA TRP A 122 -10.11 13.03 -22.37
C TRP A 122 -8.76 12.77 -23.01
N VAL A 123 -7.99 13.82 -23.29
CA VAL A 123 -6.67 13.73 -23.91
C VAL A 123 -5.73 14.74 -23.28
N ASP A 124 -4.59 14.29 -22.75
CA ASP A 124 -3.46 15.14 -22.36
C ASP A 124 -2.91 15.84 -23.61
N VAL A 125 -2.92 17.18 -23.61
CA VAL A 125 -2.49 17.99 -24.75
C VAL A 125 -1.01 17.80 -25.06
N SER A 126 -0.19 17.56 -24.04
CA SER A 126 1.28 17.47 -24.13
C SER A 126 1.80 16.08 -24.50
N ARG A 127 0.89 15.10 -24.59
CA ARG A 127 1.29 13.71 -24.81
C ARG A 127 1.80 13.49 -26.23
N THR A 128 2.60 12.44 -26.38
CA THR A 128 3.05 12.02 -27.72
C THR A 128 1.86 11.51 -28.55
N ALA A 129 1.63 12.12 -29.72
CA ALA A 129 0.64 11.68 -30.68
C ALA A 129 0.93 10.26 -31.20
N THR A 130 -0.12 9.48 -31.44
CA THR A 130 -0.02 8.17 -32.10
C THR A 130 0.44 8.33 -33.55
N THR A 131 -0.15 9.31 -34.24
CA THR A 131 0.15 9.62 -35.64
C THR A 131 0.20 11.15 -35.83
N GLY A 132 0.95 11.61 -36.83
CA GLY A 132 1.04 13.03 -37.16
C GLY A 132 2.31 13.68 -36.63
N GLY A 133 2.20 14.93 -36.14
CA GLY A 133 3.33 15.70 -35.64
C GLY A 133 2.84 16.79 -34.68
N PRO A 134 3.70 17.23 -33.74
CA PRO A 134 3.31 18.01 -32.57
C PRO A 134 2.59 19.30 -32.97
N ALA A 135 1.39 19.48 -32.43
CA ALA A 135 0.71 20.75 -32.46
C ALA A 135 1.48 21.76 -31.61
N ASN A 136 1.46 23.03 -32.01
CA ASN A 136 1.89 24.13 -31.17
C ASN A 136 0.82 24.35 -30.10
N GLU A 137 1.04 23.78 -28.91
CA GLU A 137 0.14 23.85 -27.76
C GLU A 137 -0.24 25.29 -27.37
N ALA A 138 0.64 26.28 -27.64
CA ALA A 138 0.37 27.69 -27.38
C ALA A 138 -0.60 28.36 -28.39
N ALA A 139 -1.00 27.64 -29.44
CA ALA A 139 -1.83 28.15 -30.52
C ALA A 139 -2.73 27.07 -31.13
N ILE A 140 -3.34 26.23 -30.28
CA ILE A 140 -4.33 25.24 -30.71
C ILE A 140 -5.52 25.98 -31.32
N ASN A 141 -5.88 25.61 -32.54
CA ASN A 141 -6.95 26.26 -33.29
C ASN A 141 -7.90 25.27 -33.96
N GLU A 142 -7.72 23.96 -33.72
CA GLU A 142 -8.60 22.93 -34.21
C GLU A 142 -8.62 21.73 -33.28
N ILE A 143 -9.82 21.26 -32.95
CA ILE A 143 -10.08 20.02 -32.20
C ILE A 143 -11.10 19.20 -32.97
N GLY A 144 -10.91 17.88 -33.04
CA GLY A 144 -11.78 17.00 -33.80
C GLY A 144 -11.68 15.54 -33.42
N VAL A 145 -12.46 14.73 -34.15
CA VAL A 145 -12.54 13.29 -33.98
C VAL A 145 -12.43 12.56 -35.31
N ARG A 146 -11.90 11.33 -35.28
CA ARG A 146 -11.78 10.43 -36.43
C ARG A 146 -12.25 9.03 -36.05
N ILE A 147 -12.69 8.29 -37.06
CA ILE A 147 -13.17 6.93 -36.92
C ILE A 147 -12.73 6.07 -38.10
N ASP A 148 -12.38 4.83 -37.78
CA ASP A 148 -12.35 3.73 -38.73
C ASP A 148 -13.59 2.88 -38.49
N ILE A 149 -14.39 2.67 -39.53
CA ILE A 149 -15.66 1.95 -39.41
C ILE A 149 -15.94 1.12 -40.67
N GLY A 150 -16.44 -0.09 -40.46
CA GLY A 150 -16.87 -0.98 -41.53
C GLY A 150 -18.13 -0.50 -42.26
N ASP A 151 -18.68 -1.35 -43.12
CA ASP A 151 -19.96 -1.12 -43.79
C ASP A 151 -21.10 -1.17 -42.77
N VAL A 152 -21.82 -0.05 -42.65
CA VAL A 152 -22.93 0.14 -41.70
C VAL A 152 -24.26 0.42 -42.39
N GLY A 153 -24.24 0.70 -43.70
CA GLY A 153 -25.41 1.04 -44.50
C GLY A 153 -26.19 2.27 -44.02
N GLY A 154 -27.31 2.56 -44.68
CA GLY A 154 -28.19 3.70 -44.35
C GLY A 154 -27.59 5.06 -44.71
N ASN A 155 -28.20 6.16 -44.23
CA ASN A 155 -27.73 7.53 -44.50
C ASN A 155 -27.63 8.39 -43.22
N ALA A 156 -27.76 7.79 -42.03
CA ALA A 156 -27.73 8.52 -40.77
C ALA A 156 -26.30 8.97 -40.42
N GLN A 157 -26.19 10.11 -39.75
CA GLN A 157 -24.92 10.52 -39.13
C GLN A 157 -24.63 9.61 -37.94
N ASN A 158 -23.38 9.21 -37.79
CA ASN A 158 -22.99 8.17 -36.84
C ASN A 158 -21.69 8.43 -36.11
N LEU A 159 -20.94 9.49 -36.46
CA LEU A 159 -19.86 10.04 -35.64
C LEU A 159 -20.31 11.41 -35.15
N ILE A 160 -20.52 11.54 -33.85
CA ILE A 160 -21.11 12.72 -33.23
C ILE A 160 -20.15 13.24 -32.17
N MET A 161 -19.96 14.56 -32.13
CA MET A 161 -19.18 15.26 -31.13
C MET A 161 -19.98 16.42 -30.56
N ASP A 162 -19.84 16.63 -29.26
CA ASP A 162 -20.49 17.70 -28.52
C ASP A 162 -19.60 18.23 -27.39
N GLU A 163 -19.86 19.45 -26.95
CA GLU A 163 -19.34 20.08 -25.73
C GLU A 163 -17.85 19.83 -25.40
N ILE A 164 -17.02 20.77 -25.85
CA ILE A 164 -15.56 20.73 -25.70
C ILE A 164 -15.12 21.61 -24.54
N HIS A 165 -14.38 21.02 -23.61
CA HIS A 165 -13.82 21.71 -22.45
C HIS A 165 -12.32 21.43 -22.33
N HIS A 166 -11.61 22.25 -21.56
CA HIS A 166 -10.23 22.02 -21.21
C HIS A 166 -9.92 22.43 -19.77
N GLY A 167 -8.89 21.84 -19.19
CA GLY A 167 -8.35 22.23 -17.89
C GLY A 167 -7.41 21.17 -17.32
N THR A 168 -6.90 21.46 -16.12
CA THR A 168 -5.97 20.59 -15.38
C THR A 168 -6.66 19.75 -14.30
N SER A 169 -7.91 20.06 -13.98
CA SER A 169 -8.73 19.44 -12.94
C SER A 169 -10.21 19.56 -13.31
N GLY A 170 -11.06 18.71 -12.73
CA GLY A 170 -12.45 18.58 -13.16
C GLY A 170 -13.43 19.49 -12.43
N LEU A 171 -13.80 19.08 -11.21
CA LEU A 171 -14.80 19.75 -10.38
C LEU A 171 -14.23 20.04 -9.00
N GLN A 172 -14.75 21.08 -8.34
CA GLN A 172 -14.33 21.47 -7.00
C GLN A 172 -15.53 21.68 -6.07
N TRP A 173 -15.43 21.22 -4.83
CA TRP A 173 -16.32 21.56 -3.72
C TRP A 173 -15.65 22.56 -2.76
N THR A 174 -16.32 23.67 -2.44
CA THR A 174 -15.82 24.69 -1.49
C THR A 174 -16.86 25.08 -0.42
N GLY A 175 -17.81 24.19 -0.15
CA GLY A 175 -18.95 24.50 0.73
C GLY A 175 -18.59 24.43 2.21
N THR A 176 -19.08 25.38 3.00
CA THR A 176 -18.90 25.47 4.46
C THR A 176 -19.94 24.63 5.26
N GLY A 177 -20.48 23.58 4.64
CA GLY A 177 -21.42 22.65 5.27
C GLY A 177 -21.25 21.29 4.60
N PRO A 178 -21.75 20.18 5.17
CA PRO A 178 -21.36 18.84 4.73
C PRO A 178 -21.80 18.58 3.29
N GLY A 179 -20.83 18.65 2.37
CA GLY A 179 -21.02 18.23 0.98
C GLY A 179 -20.98 16.72 0.83
N THR A 180 -21.49 16.23 -0.30
CA THR A 180 -21.51 14.80 -0.66
C THR A 180 -21.20 14.60 -2.14
N LEU A 181 -20.94 13.36 -2.57
CA LEU A 181 -20.87 13.02 -4.00
C LEU A 181 -22.19 13.28 -4.72
N SER A 182 -23.33 13.25 -4.02
CA SER A 182 -24.62 13.60 -4.61
C SER A 182 -24.67 15.06 -5.10
N ASP A 183 -23.91 15.97 -4.50
CA ASP A 183 -23.81 17.35 -4.97
C ASP A 183 -23.09 17.42 -6.31
N PHE A 184 -22.02 16.64 -6.49
CA PHE A 184 -21.32 16.52 -7.77
C PHE A 184 -22.21 15.87 -8.84
N ARG A 185 -22.94 14.80 -8.52
CA ARG A 185 -23.93 14.20 -9.44
C ARG A 185 -24.98 15.21 -9.88
N THR A 186 -25.47 16.01 -8.94
CA THR A 186 -26.47 17.04 -9.24
C THR A 186 -25.89 18.10 -10.16
N TYR A 187 -24.64 18.51 -9.93
CA TYR A 187 -23.95 19.45 -10.81
C TYR A 187 -23.79 18.85 -12.22
N GLU A 188 -23.32 17.62 -12.35
CA GLU A 188 -23.14 16.96 -13.66
C GLU A 188 -24.44 16.77 -14.42
N ASN A 189 -25.51 16.30 -13.77
CA ASN A 189 -26.81 16.12 -14.42
C ASN A 189 -27.41 17.42 -15.00
N ASN A 190 -26.97 18.58 -14.50
CA ASN A 190 -27.44 19.87 -14.98
C ASN A 190 -26.52 20.51 -16.02
N ASN A 191 -25.25 20.09 -16.10
CA ASN A 191 -24.22 20.78 -16.90
C ASN A 191 -23.43 19.87 -17.86
N ASN A 192 -23.61 18.55 -17.77
CA ASN A 192 -22.93 17.50 -18.55
C ASN A 192 -21.46 17.82 -18.84
N ILE A 193 -20.70 18.11 -17.79
CA ILE A 193 -19.30 18.46 -17.91
C ILE A 193 -18.46 17.23 -18.24
N GLY A 194 -18.85 16.03 -17.80
CA GLY A 194 -18.19 14.77 -18.15
C GLY A 194 -17.00 14.41 -17.26
N VAL A 195 -16.97 14.95 -16.04
CA VAL A 195 -16.06 14.58 -14.96
C VAL A 195 -16.63 13.42 -14.15
N LEU A 196 -17.93 13.44 -13.81
CA LEU A 196 -18.60 12.37 -13.06
C LEU A 196 -19.84 11.87 -13.82
N VAL A 197 -19.83 10.62 -14.24
CA VAL A 197 -20.93 9.97 -14.97
C VAL A 197 -21.50 8.83 -14.15
N THR A 198 -22.76 8.94 -13.73
CA THR A 198 -23.42 7.89 -12.96
C THR A 198 -24.12 6.90 -13.88
N ASN A 199 -23.79 5.62 -13.77
CA ASN A 199 -24.50 4.54 -14.46
C ASN A 199 -24.88 3.43 -13.48
N ASN A 200 -26.17 3.07 -13.43
CA ASN A 200 -26.72 2.06 -12.52
C ASN A 200 -26.30 2.23 -11.04
N GLY A 201 -26.17 3.49 -10.58
CA GLY A 201 -25.80 3.82 -9.20
C GLY A 201 -24.30 3.75 -8.89
N VAL A 202 -23.45 3.49 -9.89
CA VAL A 202 -21.99 3.59 -9.79
C VAL A 202 -21.55 4.89 -10.44
N ASP A 203 -20.70 5.66 -9.75
CA ASP A 203 -20.13 6.88 -10.30
C ASP A 203 -18.79 6.60 -10.98
N PHE A 204 -18.70 6.91 -12.27
CA PHE A 204 -17.47 6.84 -13.04
C PHE A 204 -16.85 8.24 -13.10
N CYS A 205 -15.65 8.39 -12.55
CA CYS A 205 -14.95 9.66 -12.43
C CYS A 205 -13.76 9.72 -13.40
N PHE A 206 -13.81 10.63 -14.36
CA PHE A 206 -12.86 10.72 -15.47
C PHE A 206 -11.76 11.78 -15.27
N ALA A 207 -11.94 12.69 -14.31
CA ALA A 207 -10.98 13.74 -14.01
C ALA A 207 -10.95 14.00 -12.51
N ARG A 208 -9.90 14.69 -12.03
CA ARG A 208 -9.74 15.01 -10.61
C ARG A 208 -10.93 15.77 -10.05
N ILE A 209 -11.36 15.37 -8.85
CA ILE A 209 -12.27 16.13 -8.02
C ILE A 209 -11.48 16.73 -6.85
N GLU A 210 -11.62 18.02 -6.64
CA GLU A 210 -11.03 18.75 -5.52
C GLU A 210 -12.08 19.03 -4.45
N ILE A 211 -11.76 18.71 -3.20
CA ILE A 211 -12.64 18.86 -2.05
C ILE A 211 -11.96 19.77 -1.03
N GLY A 212 -12.53 20.95 -0.85
CA GLY A 212 -12.02 21.98 0.04
C GLY A 212 -11.37 23.15 -0.70
N ASN A 213 -10.74 24.03 0.06
CA ASN A 213 -10.22 25.30 -0.44
C ASN A 213 -8.74 25.49 -0.06
N SER A 214 -7.87 25.50 -1.07
CA SER A 214 -6.42 25.71 -0.90
C SER A 214 -6.06 27.11 -0.37
N GLY A 215 -6.98 28.08 -0.45
CA GLY A 215 -6.86 29.42 0.12
C GLY A 215 -7.14 29.50 1.63
N GLY A 216 -7.43 28.37 2.30
CA GLY A 216 -7.62 28.31 3.75
C GLY A 216 -9.00 28.78 4.22
N THR A 217 -9.99 28.83 3.34
CA THR A 217 -11.39 28.97 3.75
C THR A 217 -11.92 27.62 4.25
N GLU A 218 -12.73 27.64 5.30
CA GLU A 218 -13.41 26.44 5.82
C GLU A 218 -14.19 25.73 4.71
N SER A 219 -14.16 24.41 4.73
CA SER A 219 -14.93 23.57 3.83
C SER A 219 -15.11 22.19 4.45
N ASP A 220 -16.33 21.67 4.39
CA ASP A 220 -16.72 20.40 5.00
C ASP A 220 -17.31 19.45 3.96
N PHE A 221 -17.07 18.17 4.13
CA PHE A 221 -17.52 17.13 3.20
C PHE A 221 -17.66 15.80 3.93
N ASP A 222 -18.91 15.32 4.04
CA ASP A 222 -19.26 14.14 4.81
C ASP A 222 -20.12 13.21 3.96
N ASP A 223 -19.59 12.06 3.56
CA ASP A 223 -20.32 11.12 2.70
C ASP A 223 -20.11 9.67 3.14
N SER A 224 -21.10 8.82 2.84
CA SER A 224 -21.02 7.40 3.19
C SER A 224 -21.79 6.49 2.25
N GLY A 225 -21.35 5.23 2.16
CA GLY A 225 -22.07 4.21 1.38
C GLY A 225 -22.02 4.41 -0.13
N PHE A 226 -20.98 5.08 -0.64
CA PHE A 226 -20.80 5.36 -2.05
C PHE A 226 -19.73 4.48 -2.70
N THR A 227 -19.81 4.36 -4.02
CA THR A 227 -18.74 3.78 -4.85
C THR A 227 -18.41 4.75 -5.97
N ILE A 228 -17.13 5.11 -6.06
CA ILE A 228 -16.56 5.87 -7.18
C ILE A 228 -15.51 5.01 -7.87
N VAL A 229 -15.60 4.95 -9.20
CA VAL A 229 -14.72 4.17 -10.06
C VAL A 229 -14.00 5.12 -11.01
N PHE A 230 -12.67 5.07 -11.05
CA PHE A 230 -11.87 5.78 -12.02
C PHE A 230 -11.58 4.86 -13.21
N PRO A 231 -12.15 5.12 -14.40
CA PRO A 231 -11.88 4.32 -15.59
C PRO A 231 -10.40 4.37 -15.98
N ASP A 232 -9.86 3.26 -16.49
CA ASP A 232 -8.57 3.29 -17.18
C ASP A 232 -8.69 4.16 -18.44
N GLN A 233 -7.85 5.18 -18.53
CA GLN A 233 -7.89 6.17 -19.61
C GLN A 233 -6.48 6.35 -20.14
N SER A 234 -6.06 5.56 -21.13
CA SER A 234 -4.67 5.61 -21.59
C SER A 234 -4.26 6.97 -22.19
N LEU A 235 -5.23 7.82 -22.53
CA LEU A 235 -4.99 9.10 -23.17
C LEU A 235 -4.71 10.27 -22.21
N VAL A 236 -4.84 10.08 -20.90
CA VAL A 236 -4.59 11.12 -19.89
C VAL A 236 -3.21 10.97 -19.23
N ALA A 237 -2.76 12.04 -18.57
CA ALA A 237 -1.56 12.02 -17.74
C ALA A 237 -1.78 11.14 -16.48
N ASP A 238 -0.69 10.59 -15.93
CA ASP A 238 -0.74 9.70 -14.76
C ASP A 238 -1.33 10.37 -13.50
N THR A 239 -1.31 11.70 -13.43
CA THR A 239 -1.76 12.48 -12.27
C THR A 239 -3.16 13.07 -12.45
N PHE A 240 -3.81 12.84 -13.60
CA PHE A 240 -5.02 13.57 -13.98
C PHE A 240 -6.28 13.14 -13.22
N MET A 241 -6.33 11.87 -12.82
CA MET A 241 -7.46 11.29 -12.10
C MET A 241 -7.18 11.20 -10.61
N GLY A 242 -8.23 11.36 -9.80
CA GLY A 242 -8.13 11.17 -8.36
C GLY A 242 -9.02 12.09 -7.54
N LEU A 243 -8.83 12.03 -6.24
CA LEU A 243 -9.43 12.97 -5.29
C LEU A 243 -8.31 13.78 -4.63
N THR A 244 -8.54 15.08 -4.51
CA THR A 244 -7.71 15.96 -3.67
C THR A 244 -8.54 16.50 -2.52
N PHE A 245 -7.99 16.46 -1.31
CA PHE A 245 -8.60 17.04 -0.11
C PHE A 245 -7.72 18.19 0.42
N GLU A 246 -8.32 19.35 0.65
CA GLU A 246 -7.62 20.58 1.03
C GLU A 246 -7.87 20.92 2.52
N MET A 247 -6.93 20.50 3.39
CA MET A 247 -6.97 20.62 4.86
C MET A 247 -6.22 21.87 5.38
N HIS A 248 -6.48 23.03 4.76
CA HIS A 248 -5.79 24.29 5.08
C HIS A 248 -6.44 25.13 6.18
N ASN A 249 -7.64 24.77 6.64
CA ASN A 249 -8.35 25.48 7.70
C ASN A 249 -8.62 24.54 8.89
N ALA A 250 -8.38 25.02 10.11
CA ALA A 250 -8.56 24.21 11.32
C ALA A 250 -10.02 23.89 11.67
N SER A 251 -10.99 24.57 11.06
CA SER A 251 -12.41 24.25 11.15
C SER A 251 -12.87 23.28 10.06
N SER A 252 -12.09 23.04 9.01
CA SER A 252 -12.44 22.07 7.96
C SER A 252 -12.43 20.66 8.53
N VAL A 253 -13.59 20.02 8.55
CA VAL A 253 -13.75 18.63 8.97
C VAL A 253 -14.41 17.85 7.84
N MET A 254 -13.78 16.76 7.43
CA MET A 254 -14.29 15.89 6.37
C MET A 254 -14.28 14.44 6.83
N ALA A 255 -15.32 13.70 6.49
CA ALA A 255 -15.45 12.29 6.86
C ALA A 255 -16.03 11.45 5.72
N LEU A 256 -15.35 10.36 5.39
CA LEU A 256 -15.83 9.36 4.42
C LEU A 256 -16.01 8.02 5.12
N ALA A 257 -17.15 7.36 4.95
CA ALA A 257 -17.43 6.10 5.63
C ALA A 257 -18.08 5.02 4.75
N ASN A 258 -17.74 3.75 4.99
CA ASN A 258 -18.38 2.60 4.31
C ASN A 258 -18.41 2.74 2.78
N ALA A 259 -17.33 3.25 2.20
CA ALA A 259 -17.26 3.63 0.79
C ALA A 259 -16.20 2.82 0.04
N THR A 260 -16.25 2.84 -1.29
CA THR A 260 -15.20 2.28 -2.15
C THR A 260 -14.77 3.30 -3.19
N ILE A 261 -13.48 3.58 -3.22
CA ILE A 261 -12.80 4.46 -4.16
C ILE A 261 -11.80 3.58 -4.91
N GLN A 262 -12.02 3.33 -6.20
CA GLN A 262 -11.25 2.32 -6.93
C GLN A 262 -10.93 2.70 -8.36
N SER A 263 -9.85 2.17 -8.92
CA SER A 263 -9.70 2.08 -10.38
C SER A 263 -10.68 1.04 -10.96
N SER A 264 -11.01 1.16 -12.25
CA SER A 264 -11.86 0.17 -12.93
C SER A 264 -11.20 -1.20 -13.08
N ASP A 265 -9.87 -1.23 -13.08
CA ASP A 265 -9.04 -2.43 -12.96
C ASP A 265 -8.00 -2.19 -11.87
N VAL A 266 -8.19 -2.85 -10.72
CA VAL A 266 -7.36 -2.67 -9.51
C VAL A 266 -5.91 -3.09 -9.76
N VAL A 267 -5.67 -4.05 -10.64
CA VAL A 267 -4.34 -4.63 -10.86
C VAL A 267 -3.77 -4.24 -12.22
N GLY A 268 -4.59 -4.25 -13.27
CA GLY A 268 -4.13 -4.11 -14.66
C GLY A 268 -4.24 -2.70 -15.25
N ALA A 269 -4.85 -1.73 -14.55
CA ALA A 269 -5.04 -0.39 -15.12
C ALA A 269 -3.71 0.27 -15.49
N THR A 270 -3.65 0.81 -16.70
CA THR A 270 -2.48 1.54 -17.21
C THR A 270 -2.36 2.94 -16.64
N LYS A 271 -3.51 3.59 -16.37
CA LYS A 271 -3.63 4.83 -15.61
C LYS A 271 -4.43 4.59 -14.35
N ARG A 272 -3.83 4.92 -13.21
CA ARG A 272 -4.42 4.74 -11.89
C ARG A 272 -4.64 6.10 -11.23
N PRO A 273 -5.74 6.28 -10.49
CA PRO A 273 -6.02 7.52 -9.78
C PRO A 273 -5.11 7.72 -8.57
N ASP A 274 -5.10 8.96 -8.09
CA ASP A 274 -4.43 9.35 -6.84
C ASP A 274 -5.43 9.71 -5.74
N ILE A 275 -5.02 9.54 -4.49
CA ILE A 275 -5.60 10.26 -3.35
C ILE A 275 -4.54 11.21 -2.83
N ILE A 276 -4.86 12.50 -2.79
CA ILE A 276 -3.92 13.53 -2.32
C ILE A 276 -4.59 14.34 -1.21
N VAL A 277 -3.90 14.49 -0.08
CA VAL A 277 -4.31 15.37 1.00
C VAL A 277 -3.27 16.48 1.13
N ASN A 278 -3.74 17.72 1.04
CA ASN A 278 -2.92 18.91 1.20
C ASN A 278 -3.24 19.60 2.53
N GLY A 279 -2.24 20.19 3.18
CA GLY A 279 -2.42 20.86 4.46
C GLY A 279 -2.54 19.91 5.65
N THR A 280 -2.39 20.47 6.84
CA THR A 280 -2.35 19.74 8.12
C THR A 280 -3.19 20.42 9.21
N SER A 281 -3.96 21.45 8.85
CA SER A 281 -4.67 22.28 9.82
C SER A 281 -6.03 21.68 10.20
N GLY A 282 -6.75 21.15 9.21
CA GLY A 282 -8.06 20.49 9.39
C GLY A 282 -7.94 19.00 9.75
N SER A 283 -9.05 18.27 9.62
CA SER A 283 -9.10 16.82 9.83
C SER A 283 -9.88 16.10 8.74
N LEU A 284 -9.34 14.98 8.26
CA LEU A 284 -9.98 14.08 7.30
C LEU A 284 -10.01 12.66 7.87
N THR A 285 -11.19 12.10 8.05
CA THR A 285 -11.36 10.73 8.55
C THR A 285 -11.89 9.81 7.46
N PHE A 286 -11.25 8.65 7.31
CA PHE A 286 -11.77 7.52 6.55
C PHE A 286 -12.17 6.42 7.53
N THR A 287 -13.44 5.98 7.50
CA THR A 287 -13.92 4.88 8.35
C THR A 287 -14.45 3.73 7.50
N THR A 288 -13.73 2.60 7.48
CA THR A 288 -14.08 1.44 6.64
C THR A 288 -14.26 1.85 5.16
N VAL A 289 -13.30 2.61 4.64
CA VAL A 289 -13.25 2.99 3.22
C VAL A 289 -12.29 2.04 2.52
N ASN A 290 -12.67 1.51 1.36
CA ASN A 290 -11.75 0.78 0.50
C ASN A 290 -11.15 1.75 -0.51
N ILE A 291 -9.83 1.91 -0.50
CA ILE A 291 -9.04 2.65 -1.48
C ILE A 291 -8.29 1.62 -2.32
N LEU A 292 -8.68 1.37 -3.57
CA LEU A 292 -8.21 0.20 -4.34
C LEU A 292 -7.59 0.59 -5.70
N GLY A 293 -6.38 0.09 -5.96
CA GLY A 293 -5.74 0.26 -7.27
C GLY A 293 -5.25 1.70 -7.51
N MET A 294 -4.83 2.38 -6.45
CA MET A 294 -4.28 3.74 -6.56
C MET A 294 -2.84 3.70 -7.10
N ARG A 295 -2.44 4.78 -7.78
CA ARG A 295 -1.03 5.04 -8.09
C ARG A 295 -0.32 5.55 -6.85
N THR A 296 -0.89 6.56 -6.20
CA THR A 296 -0.38 7.11 -4.94
C THR A 296 -1.51 7.42 -3.98
N VAL A 297 -1.21 7.28 -2.69
CA VAL A 297 -2.01 7.77 -1.57
C VAL A 297 -1.09 8.68 -0.77
N ASP A 298 -1.31 9.98 -0.87
CA ASP A 298 -0.48 10.98 -0.22
C ASP A 298 -1.27 11.58 0.95
N PHE A 299 -0.99 11.08 2.15
CA PHE A 299 -1.59 11.57 3.37
C PHE A 299 -0.75 12.65 4.05
N THR A 300 -1.32 13.24 5.08
CA THR A 300 -0.67 14.17 6.00
C THR A 300 -1.13 13.86 7.41
N SER A 301 -0.55 14.53 8.41
CA SER A 301 -0.98 14.42 9.81
C SER A 301 -2.43 14.86 10.08
N ALA A 302 -3.16 15.37 9.09
CA ALA A 302 -4.59 15.63 9.20
C ALA A 302 -5.46 14.38 9.01
N VAL A 303 -4.87 13.27 8.56
CA VAL A 303 -5.59 12.06 8.17
C VAL A 303 -5.66 11.05 9.31
N ASP A 304 -6.86 10.52 9.51
CA ASP A 304 -7.18 9.36 10.33
C ASP A 304 -7.86 8.30 9.45
N TYR A 305 -7.19 7.17 9.20
CA TYR A 305 -7.67 6.08 8.36
C TYR A 305 -7.94 4.84 9.22
N ASP A 306 -9.20 4.67 9.61
CA ASP A 306 -9.67 3.60 10.50
C ASP A 306 -10.46 2.53 9.73
N GLY A 307 -9.79 1.42 9.45
CA GLY A 307 -10.37 0.24 8.80
C GLY A 307 -10.44 0.30 7.28
N GLY A 308 -11.03 -0.75 6.68
CA GLY A 308 -11.10 -0.91 5.23
C GLY A 308 -9.82 -1.45 4.60
N ILE A 309 -9.71 -1.34 3.28
CA ILE A 309 -8.58 -1.86 2.50
C ILE A 309 -7.90 -0.71 1.76
N MET A 310 -6.59 -0.55 1.94
CA MET A 310 -5.77 0.39 1.16
C MET A 310 -4.85 -0.40 0.23
N GLU A 311 -5.10 -0.37 -1.07
CA GLU A 311 -4.23 -0.91 -2.11
C GLU A 311 -3.67 0.22 -2.98
N THR A 312 -2.36 0.46 -2.89
CA THR A 312 -1.65 1.52 -3.61
C THR A 312 -0.27 1.06 -4.04
N ALA A 313 0.26 1.66 -5.11
CA ALA A 313 1.65 1.49 -5.52
C ALA A 313 2.60 2.40 -4.72
N ASN A 314 2.12 3.51 -4.19
CA ASN A 314 2.91 4.43 -3.37
C ASN A 314 2.06 4.99 -2.21
N LEU A 315 2.64 5.07 -1.02
CA LEU A 315 2.04 5.63 0.18
C LEU A 315 2.99 6.66 0.79
N THR A 316 2.53 7.89 0.92
CA THR A 316 3.14 8.89 1.80
C THR A 316 2.30 8.93 3.08
N GLN A 317 2.86 8.48 4.20
CA GLN A 317 2.13 8.43 5.48
C GLN A 317 2.14 9.80 6.19
N ALA A 318 3.27 10.49 6.20
CA ALA A 318 3.45 11.84 6.74
C ALA A 318 2.77 12.08 8.10
N SER A 319 2.95 11.16 9.05
CA SER A 319 2.34 11.17 10.39
C SER A 319 0.81 11.05 10.44
N ALA A 320 0.15 10.56 9.39
CA ALA A 320 -1.24 10.14 9.42
C ALA A 320 -1.46 8.94 10.36
N GLU A 321 -2.63 8.85 10.99
CA GLU A 321 -3.08 7.62 11.67
C GLU A 321 -3.66 6.65 10.63
N ILE A 322 -3.17 5.42 10.61
CA ILE A 322 -3.64 4.31 9.77
C ILE A 322 -3.74 3.07 10.65
N GLN A 323 -4.97 2.64 10.92
CA GLN A 323 -5.24 1.60 11.89
C GLN A 323 -6.41 0.71 11.52
N ASN A 324 -6.45 -0.50 12.11
CA ASN A 324 -7.49 -1.51 11.91
C ASN A 324 -7.72 -1.90 10.44
N ALA A 325 -6.75 -1.61 9.56
CA ALA A 325 -6.88 -1.69 8.12
C ALA A 325 -6.13 -2.89 7.52
N THR A 326 -6.53 -3.29 6.32
CA THR A 326 -5.69 -4.13 5.46
C THR A 326 -4.95 -3.24 4.47
N ILE A 327 -3.62 -3.22 4.56
CA ILE A 327 -2.77 -2.49 3.61
C ILE A 327 -2.22 -3.49 2.59
N ARG A 328 -2.34 -3.16 1.31
CA ARG A 328 -1.98 -4.01 0.18
C ARG A 328 -0.96 -3.31 -0.71
N PRO A 329 0.34 -3.49 -0.44
CA PRO A 329 1.41 -2.97 -1.30
C PRO A 329 1.30 -3.54 -2.72
N ASN A 330 1.02 -2.69 -3.71
CA ASN A 330 0.92 -3.07 -5.12
C ASN A 330 2.07 -2.46 -5.93
N THR A 331 3.30 -2.79 -5.54
CA THR A 331 4.54 -2.26 -6.10
C THR A 331 5.22 -3.24 -7.05
N ALA A 332 6.11 -2.72 -7.89
CA ALA A 332 7.02 -3.54 -8.68
C ALA A 332 8.08 -4.21 -7.78
N SER A 333 8.76 -5.23 -8.31
CA SER A 333 9.83 -5.94 -7.57
C SER A 333 10.95 -4.99 -7.13
N ALA A 334 11.44 -5.18 -5.90
CA ALA A 334 12.45 -4.36 -5.25
C ALA A 334 12.06 -2.87 -5.02
N VAL A 335 10.77 -2.54 -5.06
CA VAL A 335 10.24 -1.20 -4.78
C VAL A 335 9.36 -1.26 -3.54
N ALA A 336 9.58 -0.39 -2.56
CA ALA A 336 8.73 -0.26 -1.40
C ALA A 336 7.48 0.58 -1.70
N MET A 337 6.36 0.27 -1.02
CA MET A 337 5.13 1.06 -1.15
C MET A 337 5.21 2.33 -0.33
N CYS A 338 5.70 2.26 0.92
CA CYS A 338 5.93 3.44 1.74
C CYS A 338 7.44 3.68 1.87
N ASP A 339 7.92 4.77 1.27
CA ASP A 339 9.23 5.37 1.54
C ASP A 339 9.00 6.77 2.12
N ASP A 340 8.65 6.81 3.40
CA ASP A 340 8.34 8.04 4.11
C ASP A 340 9.30 8.21 5.30
N PRO A 341 10.02 9.35 5.42
CA PRO A 341 10.92 9.61 6.54
C PRO A 341 10.27 9.60 7.92
N THR A 342 8.94 9.73 7.99
CA THR A 342 8.16 9.71 9.23
C THR A 342 7.62 8.32 9.57
N PHE A 343 7.69 7.36 8.63
CA PHE A 343 7.28 5.97 8.87
C PHE A 343 8.05 5.36 10.04
N GLY A 344 7.33 4.62 10.90
CA GLY A 344 7.92 3.91 12.04
C GLY A 344 8.12 4.76 13.31
N THR A 345 7.76 6.04 13.30
CA THR A 345 7.77 6.91 14.49
C THR A 345 6.40 7.01 15.17
N SER A 346 5.32 6.89 14.39
CA SER A 346 3.92 6.73 14.82
C SER A 346 3.01 6.57 13.59
N GLY A 347 1.78 6.09 13.77
CA GLY A 347 0.70 6.26 12.79
C GLY A 347 0.42 5.09 11.84
N VAL A 348 1.12 3.96 11.93
CA VAL A 348 0.64 2.70 11.31
C VAL A 348 0.65 1.61 12.37
N HIS A 349 -0.52 1.13 12.77
CA HIS A 349 -0.65 0.09 13.81
C HIS A 349 -1.92 -0.73 13.63
N ASP A 350 -2.01 -1.88 14.28
CA ASP A 350 -3.20 -2.77 14.20
C ASP A 350 -3.60 -3.13 12.76
N CYS A 351 -2.62 -3.16 11.84
CA CYS A 351 -2.85 -3.36 10.42
C CYS A 351 -2.38 -4.73 9.94
N SER A 352 -3.11 -5.29 8.98
CA SER A 352 -2.67 -6.46 8.23
C SER A 352 -2.03 -6.03 6.91
N ILE A 353 -0.75 -6.30 6.74
CA ILE A 353 0.01 -5.97 5.55
C ILE A 353 0.04 -7.20 4.64
N VAL A 354 -0.65 -7.13 3.50
CA VAL A 354 -0.85 -8.26 2.60
C VAL A 354 -0.30 -7.92 1.22
N GLN A 355 0.77 -8.59 0.80
CA GLN A 355 1.39 -8.31 -0.48
C GLN A 355 0.40 -8.51 -1.65
N ALA A 356 0.27 -7.50 -2.50
CA ALA A 356 -0.51 -7.56 -3.74
C ALA A 356 0.38 -7.51 -4.99
N GLY A 357 1.44 -6.70 -4.94
CA GLY A 357 2.47 -6.59 -5.96
C GLY A 357 3.64 -7.55 -5.70
N LEU A 358 4.83 -7.17 -6.17
CA LEU A 358 6.05 -7.98 -6.10
C LEU A 358 7.17 -7.31 -5.29
N GLY A 359 6.92 -6.15 -4.70
CA GLY A 359 7.92 -5.37 -3.96
C GLY A 359 7.76 -5.45 -2.45
N HIS A 360 8.39 -4.49 -1.78
CA HIS A 360 8.42 -4.37 -0.33
C HIS A 360 7.19 -3.60 0.18
N ALA A 361 6.79 -3.81 1.43
CA ALA A 361 5.76 -2.98 2.06
C ALA A 361 6.32 -1.61 2.43
N PHE A 362 7.44 -1.60 3.17
CA PHE A 362 7.98 -0.40 3.78
C PHE A 362 9.50 -0.31 3.55
N GLU A 363 9.98 0.91 3.34
CA GLU A 363 11.39 1.24 3.29
C GLU A 363 11.81 2.06 4.51
N ILE A 364 12.97 1.74 5.09
CA ILE A 364 13.58 2.48 6.18
C ILE A 364 14.87 3.13 5.66
N THR A 365 14.83 4.44 5.46
CA THR A 365 15.94 5.22 4.89
C THR A 365 16.82 5.89 5.95
N SER A 366 16.46 5.80 7.23
CA SER A 366 17.20 6.41 8.35
C SER A 366 17.58 5.36 9.40
N THR A 367 18.83 5.42 9.89
CA THR A 367 19.31 4.57 10.98
C THR A 367 18.60 4.91 12.29
N GLY A 368 18.47 3.95 13.20
CA GLY A 368 17.83 4.17 14.51
C GLY A 368 16.90 3.03 14.89
N SER A 369 15.83 3.35 15.61
CA SER A 369 14.80 2.40 16.01
C SER A 369 13.45 2.76 15.41
N VAL A 370 12.69 1.73 15.05
CA VAL A 370 11.34 1.81 14.49
C VAL A 370 10.46 0.85 15.26
N ASP A 371 9.26 1.29 15.64
CA ASP A 371 8.29 0.46 16.36
C ASP A 371 7.19 0.00 15.39
N PHE A 372 6.96 -1.31 15.35
CA PHE A 372 5.85 -1.94 14.62
C PHE A 372 4.83 -2.44 15.63
N ASP A 373 3.72 -1.71 15.74
CA ASP A 373 2.68 -2.00 16.71
C ASP A 373 1.56 -2.85 16.08
N ASN A 374 1.49 -4.12 16.49
CA ASN A 374 0.49 -5.09 16.05
C ASN A 374 0.33 -5.15 14.52
N LEU A 375 1.47 -5.11 13.81
CA LEU A 375 1.52 -5.29 12.36
C LEU A 375 1.71 -6.76 12.02
N THR A 376 0.90 -7.28 11.09
CA THR A 376 1.04 -8.64 10.56
C THR A 376 1.43 -8.61 9.10
N PHE A 377 2.19 -9.60 8.62
CA PHE A 377 2.74 -9.62 7.26
C PHE A 377 2.40 -10.93 6.57
N THR A 378 1.83 -10.86 5.36
CA THR A 378 1.46 -12.05 4.57
C THR A 378 1.81 -11.87 3.10
N GLY A 379 2.38 -12.91 2.49
CA GLY A 379 2.65 -12.97 1.06
C GLY A 379 4.09 -12.63 0.66
N PHE A 380 4.81 -11.87 1.51
CA PHE A 380 6.18 -11.43 1.25
C PHE A 380 7.21 -12.57 1.19
N GLY A 381 8.29 -12.33 0.45
CA GLY A 381 9.43 -13.23 0.30
C GLY A 381 10.31 -13.32 1.55
N ALA A 382 11.32 -14.18 1.48
CA ALA A 382 12.25 -14.45 2.58
C ALA A 382 13.27 -13.30 2.78
N ASP A 383 14.04 -13.35 3.87
CA ASP A 383 15.10 -12.38 4.14
C ASP A 383 16.09 -12.26 2.97
N GLY A 384 16.40 -11.02 2.61
CA GLY A 384 17.30 -10.69 1.49
C GLY A 384 16.68 -10.75 0.10
N GLU A 385 15.44 -11.25 -0.06
CA GLU A 385 14.75 -11.29 -1.36
C GLU A 385 14.18 -9.91 -1.76
N ASN A 386 13.95 -9.71 -3.07
CA ASN A 386 13.47 -8.44 -3.64
C ASN A 386 12.00 -8.12 -3.28
N ASP A 387 11.36 -9.01 -2.56
CA ASP A 387 9.96 -9.00 -2.16
C ASP A 387 9.80 -9.30 -0.66
N ALA A 388 10.89 -9.22 0.13
CA ALA A 388 10.83 -9.19 1.59
C ALA A 388 9.90 -8.07 2.09
N ALA A 389 9.32 -8.22 3.28
CA ALA A 389 8.36 -7.23 3.79
C ALA A 389 8.97 -5.83 3.94
N ILE A 390 10.20 -5.77 4.46
CA ILE A 390 10.89 -4.52 4.77
C ILE A 390 12.16 -4.40 3.95
N PHE A 391 12.41 -3.20 3.43
CA PHE A 391 13.70 -2.83 2.87
C PHE A 391 14.39 -1.81 3.77
N ASN A 392 15.52 -2.18 4.36
CA ASN A 392 16.36 -1.25 5.11
C ASN A 392 17.44 -0.69 4.18
N ASP A 393 17.23 0.52 3.65
CA ASP A 393 18.23 1.25 2.85
C ASP A 393 18.91 2.40 3.62
N SER A 394 18.87 2.35 4.96
CA SER A 394 19.43 3.41 5.81
C SER A 394 20.95 3.58 5.72
N GLY A 395 21.65 2.65 5.06
CA GLY A 395 23.12 2.60 5.03
C GLY A 395 23.77 2.31 6.39
N GLY A 396 23.00 1.92 7.40
CA GLY A 396 23.52 1.60 8.73
C GLY A 396 22.59 0.71 9.57
N ALA A 397 22.78 0.74 10.89
CA ALA A 397 22.04 -0.11 11.80
C ALA A 397 20.63 0.41 12.08
N VAL A 398 19.63 -0.47 11.93
CA VAL A 398 18.23 -0.26 12.29
C VAL A 398 17.81 -1.33 13.31
N THR A 399 17.02 -0.93 14.31
CA THR A 399 16.33 -1.87 15.21
C THR A 399 14.83 -1.75 15.00
N ILE A 400 14.17 -2.86 14.65
CA ILE A 400 12.71 -2.94 14.56
C ILE A 400 12.19 -3.56 15.85
N ASN A 401 11.41 -2.83 16.63
CA ASN A 401 10.71 -3.37 17.80
C ASN A 401 9.32 -3.83 17.36
N VAL A 402 9.04 -5.12 17.44
CA VAL A 402 7.71 -5.66 17.20
C VAL A 402 6.95 -5.65 18.53
N LEU A 403 5.83 -4.93 18.55
CA LEU A 403 5.03 -4.67 19.74
C LEU A 403 3.65 -5.31 19.62
N ASN A 404 3.03 -5.55 20.78
CA ASN A 404 1.63 -5.93 20.94
C ASN A 404 1.14 -7.12 20.08
N GLY A 405 2.02 -8.07 19.76
CA GLY A 405 1.67 -9.34 19.09
C GLY A 405 1.81 -9.32 17.56
N GLY A 406 2.51 -8.33 17.00
CA GLY A 406 2.86 -8.32 15.58
C GLY A 406 3.74 -9.48 15.14
N ASP A 407 3.83 -9.68 13.82
CA ASP A 407 4.70 -10.70 13.22
C ASP A 407 6.15 -10.22 13.15
N THR A 408 7.09 -11.17 13.15
CA THR A 408 8.48 -10.92 12.76
C THR A 408 8.53 -10.66 11.26
N PRO A 409 8.84 -9.44 10.78
CA PRO A 409 8.89 -9.17 9.35
C PRO A 409 10.13 -9.79 8.70
N THR A 410 10.04 -10.13 7.41
CA THR A 410 11.23 -10.42 6.60
C THR A 410 11.91 -9.13 6.15
N VAL A 411 13.23 -9.13 6.10
CA VAL A 411 14.03 -7.93 5.85
C VAL A 411 15.07 -8.16 4.76
N ARG A 412 15.16 -7.20 3.84
CA ARG A 412 16.29 -7.02 2.94
C ARG A 412 17.10 -5.80 3.39
N ASN A 413 18.42 -5.97 3.53
CA ASN A 413 19.33 -4.87 3.85
C ASN A 413 20.01 -4.35 2.59
N GLY A 414 19.98 -3.03 2.41
CA GLY A 414 20.74 -2.28 1.42
C GLY A 414 22.24 -2.26 1.72
N THR A 415 22.99 -1.51 0.92
CA THR A 415 24.46 -1.49 1.04
C THR A 415 24.87 -0.79 2.34
N GLY A 416 25.57 -1.53 3.22
CA GLY A 416 26.04 -1.00 4.50
C GLY A 416 24.98 -1.00 5.60
N ALA A 417 23.75 -1.40 5.29
CA ALA A 417 22.66 -1.51 6.26
C ALA A 417 22.70 -2.83 7.04
N SER A 418 22.22 -2.81 8.28
CA SER A 418 21.95 -4.00 9.08
C SER A 418 20.69 -3.82 9.92
N THR A 419 19.89 -4.87 10.05
CA THR A 419 18.64 -4.82 10.82
C THR A 419 18.68 -5.81 11.97
N THR A 420 18.29 -5.34 13.16
CA THR A 420 18.02 -6.17 14.33
C THR A 420 16.53 -6.15 14.59
N ILE A 421 15.88 -7.32 14.66
CA ILE A 421 14.47 -7.42 15.04
C ILE A 421 14.40 -7.80 16.52
N ASN A 422 13.67 -6.99 17.28
CA ASN A 422 13.33 -7.20 18.67
C ASN A 422 11.84 -7.49 18.78
N ASN A 423 11.47 -8.76 18.72
CA ASN A 423 10.12 -9.25 18.91
C ASN A 423 10.01 -9.94 20.27
N ALA A 424 10.10 -9.13 21.32
CA ALA A 424 10.14 -9.62 22.69
C ALA A 424 8.76 -10.15 23.13
N VAL A 425 8.72 -11.41 23.56
CA VAL A 425 7.56 -12.02 24.23
C VAL A 425 7.91 -12.37 25.67
N THR A 426 6.88 -12.57 26.48
CA THR A 426 7.06 -13.02 27.87
C THR A 426 6.98 -14.54 27.99
N VAL A 427 7.98 -15.14 28.62
CA VAL A 427 8.02 -16.55 29.01
C VAL A 427 7.92 -16.63 30.54
N THR A 428 6.82 -17.19 31.04
CA THR A 428 6.52 -17.25 32.48
C THR A 428 6.23 -18.69 32.92
N THR A 429 6.81 -19.07 34.06
CA THR A 429 6.38 -20.24 34.83
C THR A 429 5.96 -19.81 36.23
N THR A 430 4.71 -20.09 36.58
CA THR A 430 4.15 -19.91 37.92
C THR A 430 4.09 -21.24 38.65
N VAL A 431 4.54 -21.30 39.89
CA VAL A 431 4.57 -22.54 40.69
C VAL A 431 3.68 -22.40 41.91
N LYS A 432 2.77 -23.36 42.09
CA LYS A 432 1.80 -23.38 43.19
C LYS A 432 1.74 -24.74 43.88
N ASP A 433 1.32 -24.75 45.15
CA ASP A 433 1.00 -25.98 45.86
C ASP A 433 -0.31 -26.55 45.32
N ALA A 434 -0.31 -27.85 44.98
CA ALA A 434 -1.45 -28.51 44.37
C ALA A 434 -2.69 -28.60 45.29
N ASN A 435 -2.51 -28.51 46.61
CA ASN A 435 -3.60 -28.67 47.58
C ASN A 435 -4.36 -27.35 47.83
N ASP A 436 -3.64 -26.25 47.99
CA ASP A 436 -4.22 -24.96 48.41
C ASP A 436 -4.02 -23.83 47.40
N LEU A 437 -3.34 -24.10 46.27
CA LEU A 437 -3.02 -23.15 45.21
C LEU A 437 -2.19 -21.96 45.68
N SER A 438 -1.54 -22.06 46.84
CA SER A 438 -0.62 -21.03 47.34
C SER A 438 0.64 -20.97 46.48
N ASN A 439 1.21 -19.77 46.36
CA ASN A 439 2.43 -19.55 45.59
C ASN A 439 3.64 -20.19 46.29
N ILE A 440 4.45 -20.90 45.51
CA ILE A 440 5.65 -21.56 46.02
C ILE A 440 6.87 -20.70 45.70
N GLN A 441 7.43 -20.04 46.72
CA GLN A 441 8.71 -19.32 46.61
C GLN A 441 9.91 -20.28 46.67
N ASN A 442 10.98 -19.93 45.95
CA ASN A 442 12.25 -20.67 45.90
C ASN A 442 12.12 -22.09 45.32
N ALA A 443 11.13 -22.34 44.46
CA ALA A 443 11.16 -23.50 43.58
C ALA A 443 12.12 -23.22 42.41
N ARG A 444 12.97 -24.20 42.08
CA ARG A 444 13.83 -24.14 40.90
C ARG A 444 12.99 -24.45 39.67
N VAL A 445 12.91 -23.49 38.76
CA VAL A 445 12.38 -23.69 37.40
C VAL A 445 13.58 -23.85 36.48
N TYR A 446 13.53 -24.88 35.64
CA TYR A 446 14.45 -25.09 34.53
C TYR A 446 13.64 -25.41 33.28
N LEU A 447 13.79 -24.59 32.25
CA LEU A 447 13.12 -24.70 30.95
C LEU A 447 14.18 -24.57 29.86
N GLN A 448 14.23 -25.54 28.97
CA GLN A 448 15.13 -25.59 27.81
C GLN A 448 14.31 -25.86 26.55
N VAL A 449 14.96 -25.72 25.39
CA VAL A 449 14.39 -26.16 24.12
C VAL A 449 14.18 -27.69 24.11
N ASP A 450 13.11 -28.14 23.46
CA ASP A 450 12.70 -29.57 23.34
C ASP A 450 12.75 -30.13 21.91
N ASP A 451 12.77 -29.28 20.89
CA ASP A 451 12.85 -29.68 19.48
C ASP A 451 13.40 -28.52 18.64
N PHE A 452 13.70 -28.78 17.37
CA PHE A 452 14.11 -27.77 16.41
C PHE A 452 13.09 -26.63 16.32
N GLY A 453 13.63 -25.43 16.12
CA GLY A 453 12.94 -24.15 16.01
C GLY A 453 13.99 -23.11 15.64
N ASP A 454 13.96 -21.96 16.28
CA ASP A 454 14.95 -20.90 16.03
C ASP A 454 16.17 -20.97 16.95
N LEU A 455 16.07 -21.70 18.05
CA LEU A 455 17.13 -21.81 19.04
C LEU A 455 17.76 -23.20 19.03
N PRO A 456 19.06 -23.31 19.37
CA PRO A 456 19.78 -24.58 19.33
C PRO A 456 19.15 -25.68 20.19
N PHE A 457 18.91 -26.84 19.57
CA PHE A 457 18.45 -28.07 20.22
C PHE A 457 19.39 -29.22 19.89
N GLU A 458 20.07 -29.75 20.92
CA GLU A 458 21.04 -30.85 20.79
C GLU A 458 22.04 -30.69 19.62
N GLU A 459 22.45 -29.45 19.34
CA GLU A 459 23.38 -29.15 18.24
C GLU A 459 24.80 -29.59 18.61
N THR A 460 25.44 -30.35 17.72
CA THR A 460 26.81 -30.86 17.96
C THR A 460 27.84 -29.75 17.88
N VAL A 461 28.66 -29.62 18.92
CA VAL A 461 29.69 -28.58 19.04
C VAL A 461 31.07 -29.15 19.33
N THR A 462 32.11 -28.32 19.18
CA THR A 462 33.48 -28.66 19.63
C THR A 462 33.97 -27.64 20.64
N ILE A 463 34.79 -28.09 21.60
CA ILE A 463 35.29 -27.23 22.67
C ILE A 463 36.82 -27.33 22.75
N THR A 464 37.48 -26.17 22.72
CA THR A 464 38.89 -26.04 23.08
C THR A 464 39.01 -25.13 24.30
N ARG A 465 40.13 -25.20 25.03
CA ARG A 465 40.32 -24.42 26.25
C ARG A 465 41.69 -23.77 26.30
N SER A 466 41.73 -22.53 26.78
CA SER A 466 42.96 -21.83 27.15
C SER A 466 42.79 -21.20 28.54
N ALA A 467 43.73 -21.45 29.45
CA ALA A 467 43.60 -21.10 30.87
C ALA A 467 42.22 -21.54 31.39
N THR A 468 41.39 -20.65 31.95
CA THR A 468 40.05 -20.97 32.45
C THR A 468 38.93 -20.82 31.42
N THR A 469 39.24 -20.43 30.19
CA THR A 469 38.23 -20.10 29.16
C THR A 469 38.08 -21.25 28.19
N ALA A 470 36.88 -21.84 28.14
CA ALA A 470 36.47 -22.73 27.07
C ALA A 470 35.91 -21.92 25.91
N THR A 471 36.36 -22.23 24.70
CA THR A 471 35.85 -21.70 23.44
C THR A 471 35.10 -22.81 22.74
N VAL A 472 33.81 -22.57 22.51
CA VAL A 472 32.92 -23.45 21.76
C VAL A 472 32.86 -22.96 20.32
N THR A 473 33.04 -23.89 19.38
CA THR A 473 32.72 -23.68 17.97
C THR A 473 31.34 -24.27 17.71
N HIS A 474 30.39 -23.42 17.30
CA HIS A 474 28.98 -23.73 17.07
C HIS A 474 28.50 -22.91 15.88
N THR A 475 28.47 -23.52 14.69
CA THR A 475 28.18 -22.81 13.44
C THR A 475 26.77 -22.22 13.44
N GLY A 476 26.64 -20.93 13.13
CA GLY A 476 25.32 -20.27 12.93
C GLY A 476 24.42 -20.28 14.17
N HIS A 477 24.98 -20.19 15.37
CA HIS A 477 24.26 -20.49 16.61
C HIS A 477 23.11 -19.54 17.01
N GLY A 478 23.04 -18.33 16.43
CA GLY A 478 22.00 -17.33 16.74
C GLY A 478 22.03 -16.70 18.15
N LEU A 479 22.83 -17.24 19.08
CA LEU A 479 22.94 -16.79 20.47
C LEU A 479 23.53 -15.38 20.67
N ALA A 480 23.20 -14.77 21.82
CA ALA A 480 23.71 -13.51 22.34
C ALA A 480 24.55 -13.70 23.63
N THR A 481 25.31 -12.67 24.01
CA THR A 481 26.06 -12.68 25.27
C THR A 481 25.11 -12.63 26.46
N ASN A 482 25.41 -13.42 27.50
CA ASN A 482 24.60 -13.71 28.69
C ASN A 482 23.50 -14.75 28.51
N ASP A 483 23.32 -15.31 27.31
CA ASP A 483 22.47 -16.48 27.13
C ASP A 483 23.00 -17.66 27.96
N GLU A 484 22.10 -18.57 28.32
CA GLU A 484 22.45 -19.83 28.95
C GLU A 484 22.28 -20.99 27.98
N VAL A 485 23.30 -21.86 27.93
CA VAL A 485 23.25 -23.12 27.18
C VAL A 485 23.53 -24.30 28.08
N LYS A 486 22.87 -25.42 27.83
CA LYS A 486 23.18 -26.71 28.45
C LYS A 486 24.16 -27.45 27.55
N ILE A 487 25.38 -27.62 28.05
CA ILE A 487 26.39 -28.48 27.43
C ILE A 487 26.28 -29.88 28.03
N GLN A 488 26.22 -30.91 27.18
CA GLN A 488 26.17 -32.31 27.61
C GLN A 488 27.01 -33.20 26.69
N GLY A 489 27.45 -34.35 27.22
CA GLY A 489 28.13 -35.38 26.44
C GLY A 489 29.65 -35.21 26.27
N ALA A 490 30.26 -34.20 26.91
CA ALA A 490 31.70 -34.16 27.06
C ALA A 490 32.18 -35.19 28.09
N ASP A 491 33.27 -35.90 27.80
CA ASP A 491 33.87 -36.87 28.72
C ASP A 491 34.48 -36.18 29.96
N GLN A 492 34.87 -34.91 29.84
CA GLN A 492 35.35 -34.10 30.96
C GLN A 492 34.18 -33.33 31.57
N GLU A 493 33.81 -33.72 32.80
CA GLU A 493 32.61 -33.21 33.49
C GLU A 493 32.59 -31.69 33.65
N GLU A 494 33.75 -31.04 33.71
CA GLU A 494 33.85 -29.59 33.92
C GLU A 494 33.28 -28.76 32.75
N TYR A 495 33.24 -29.33 31.54
CA TYR A 495 32.60 -28.70 30.38
C TYR A 495 31.06 -28.83 30.42
N ASN A 496 30.52 -29.86 31.08
CA ASN A 496 29.09 -30.14 31.09
C ASN A 496 28.31 -29.21 32.04
N GLY A 497 27.00 -29.12 31.83
CA GLY A 497 26.05 -28.37 32.65
C GLY A 497 25.52 -27.11 31.97
N VAL A 498 24.72 -26.33 32.70
CA VAL A 498 24.24 -25.01 32.24
C VAL A 498 25.38 -24.00 32.36
N LYS A 499 25.68 -23.29 31.27
CA LYS A 499 26.75 -22.30 31.15
C LYS A 499 26.17 -20.99 30.63
N THR A 500 26.41 -19.92 31.36
CA THR A 500 26.24 -18.55 30.84
C THR A 500 27.39 -18.24 29.88
N ILE A 501 27.08 -17.74 28.69
CA ILE A 501 28.08 -17.57 27.61
C ILE A 501 28.46 -16.11 27.36
N THR A 502 29.60 -15.94 26.71
CA THR A 502 30.02 -14.68 26.07
C THR A 502 30.28 -14.96 24.59
N VAL A 503 29.44 -14.41 23.72
CA VAL A 503 29.53 -14.60 22.26
C VAL A 503 30.70 -13.80 21.72
N THR A 504 31.56 -14.45 20.94
CA THR A 504 32.80 -13.86 20.39
C THR A 504 32.79 -13.76 18.86
N GLY A 505 31.81 -14.35 18.19
CA GLY A 505 31.57 -14.25 16.75
C GLY A 505 30.36 -15.08 16.32
N THR A 506 30.02 -15.08 15.04
CA THR A 506 28.84 -15.79 14.48
C THR A 506 28.85 -17.30 14.75
N ASP A 507 30.03 -17.91 14.82
CA ASP A 507 30.19 -19.36 15.00
C ASP A 507 30.89 -19.72 16.33
N THR A 508 31.07 -18.77 17.25
CA THR A 508 31.87 -19.01 18.46
C THR A 508 31.38 -18.24 19.69
N TYR A 509 31.43 -18.92 20.83
CA TYR A 509 31.22 -18.31 22.14
C TYR A 509 32.15 -18.94 23.18
N THR A 510 32.23 -18.31 24.34
CA THR A 510 33.09 -18.75 25.44
C THR A 510 32.33 -18.86 26.76
N TYR A 511 32.83 -19.69 27.66
CA TYR A 511 32.42 -19.73 29.06
C TYR A 511 33.58 -20.18 29.96
N THR A 512 33.48 -19.92 31.26
CA THR A 512 34.53 -20.28 32.22
C THR A 512 34.42 -21.73 32.69
N VAL A 513 35.55 -22.42 32.79
CA VAL A 513 35.66 -23.81 33.26
C VAL A 513 36.67 -23.90 34.40
N SER A 514 36.28 -24.58 35.47
CA SER A 514 37.16 -24.84 36.62
C SER A 514 38.18 -25.94 36.33
N GLY A 515 39.30 -25.93 37.07
CA GLY A 515 40.30 -27.00 36.98
C GLY A 515 41.14 -26.95 35.70
N SER A 516 41.66 -28.13 35.32
CA SER A 516 42.49 -28.32 34.13
C SER A 516 42.08 -29.56 33.32
N PRO A 517 40.82 -29.61 32.83
CA PRO A 517 40.38 -30.71 31.98
C PRO A 517 41.20 -30.75 30.67
N THR A 518 41.25 -31.93 30.05
CA THR A 518 41.88 -32.15 28.75
C THR A 518 41.27 -31.21 27.69
N THR A 519 42.11 -30.74 26.74
CA THR A 519 41.69 -29.91 25.60
C THR A 519 42.38 -30.41 24.31
N PRO A 520 41.68 -30.53 23.16
CA PRO A 520 40.23 -30.34 22.99
C PRO A 520 39.39 -31.30 23.84
N ALA A 521 38.16 -30.90 24.17
CA ALA A 521 37.21 -31.77 24.85
C ALA A 521 36.89 -33.00 23.98
N THR A 522 36.68 -34.16 24.61
CA THR A 522 36.31 -35.40 23.92
C THR A 522 34.85 -35.79 24.24
N GLY A 523 34.26 -36.65 23.42
CA GLY A 523 32.87 -37.09 23.53
C GLY A 523 32.01 -36.62 22.35
N THR A 524 30.70 -36.92 22.42
CA THR A 524 29.69 -36.35 21.53
C THR A 524 29.05 -35.20 22.29
N ILE A 525 29.48 -33.97 21.99
CA ILE A 525 29.15 -32.79 22.79
C ILE A 525 28.02 -32.04 22.10
N ASP A 526 26.91 -31.91 22.79
CA ASP A 526 25.73 -31.20 22.30
C ASP A 526 25.47 -29.93 23.12
N SER A 527 24.93 -28.91 22.47
CA SER A 527 24.50 -27.64 23.07
C SER A 527 23.00 -27.45 22.88
N THR A 528 22.30 -27.10 23.95
CA THR A 528 20.86 -26.80 23.92
C THR A 528 20.60 -25.48 24.62
N PHE A 529 19.78 -24.60 24.03
CA PHE A 529 19.43 -23.33 24.63
C PHE A 529 18.57 -23.49 25.90
N VAL A 530 18.84 -22.67 26.91
CA VAL A 530 18.09 -22.63 28.17
C VAL A 530 17.28 -21.34 28.22
N VAL A 531 15.96 -21.49 28.23
CA VAL A 531 15.00 -20.38 28.22
C VAL A 531 14.83 -19.77 29.61
N LEU A 532 14.60 -20.61 30.63
CA LEU A 532 14.46 -20.17 32.02
C LEU A 532 15.29 -21.03 32.95
N ASN A 533 16.04 -20.39 33.84
CA ASN A 533 16.78 -21.08 34.90
C ASN A 533 16.84 -20.20 36.15
N GLY A 534 15.88 -20.39 37.05
CA GLY A 534 15.64 -19.43 38.12
C GLY A 534 14.99 -20.03 39.36
N LEU A 535 15.02 -19.26 40.44
CA LEU A 535 14.21 -19.54 41.62
C LEU A 535 12.95 -18.69 41.56
N THR A 536 11.80 -19.28 41.85
CA THR A 536 10.55 -18.53 41.93
C THR A 536 10.61 -17.45 43.01
N ASN A 537 10.07 -16.27 42.68
CA ASN A 537 9.92 -15.16 43.62
C ASN A 537 8.77 -15.41 44.63
N ALA A 538 8.44 -14.42 45.46
CA ALA A 538 7.37 -14.55 46.47
C ALA A 538 5.97 -14.81 45.87
N SER A 539 5.77 -14.42 44.60
CA SER A 539 4.56 -14.70 43.83
C SER A 539 4.59 -16.07 43.15
N GLY A 540 5.63 -16.88 43.38
CA GLY A 540 5.78 -18.20 42.76
C GLY A 540 6.22 -18.15 41.30
N VAL A 541 6.72 -17.01 40.82
CA VAL A 541 7.01 -16.77 39.40
C VAL A 541 8.51 -16.79 39.10
N VAL A 542 8.88 -17.43 38.00
CA VAL A 542 10.11 -17.17 37.23
C VAL A 542 9.67 -16.74 35.84
N GLU A 543 10.23 -15.64 35.33
CA GLU A 543 9.89 -15.11 34.03
C GLU A 543 11.10 -14.50 33.31
N ASP A 544 11.01 -14.50 31.99
CA ASP A 544 11.80 -13.67 31.08
C ASP A 544 10.80 -12.82 30.29
N THR A 545 10.87 -11.51 30.45
CA THR A 545 9.98 -10.55 29.76
C THR A 545 10.55 -10.06 28.44
N GLY A 546 11.79 -10.43 28.11
CA GLY A 546 12.54 -9.95 26.95
C GLY A 546 12.94 -11.07 25.99
N PHE A 547 12.27 -12.22 26.05
CA PHE A 547 12.61 -13.36 25.19
C PHE A 547 12.33 -12.99 23.73
N ASN A 548 13.36 -12.90 22.90
CA ASN A 548 13.19 -12.54 21.50
C ASN A 548 12.58 -13.72 20.73
N PHE A 549 11.32 -13.57 20.31
CA PHE A 549 10.58 -14.57 19.57
C PHE A 549 10.73 -14.34 18.07
N THR A 550 11.31 -15.31 17.38
CA THR A 550 11.42 -15.27 15.93
C THR A 550 10.53 -16.34 15.26
N SER A 551 10.25 -17.46 15.94
CA SER A 551 9.34 -18.52 15.51
C SER A 551 8.88 -19.39 16.68
N ASN A 552 7.87 -20.23 16.43
CA ASN A 552 7.34 -21.16 17.42
C ASN A 552 8.43 -22.10 17.94
N GLN A 553 8.74 -22.02 19.23
CA GLN A 553 9.83 -22.77 19.85
C GLN A 553 9.29 -23.80 20.85
N PRO A 554 9.36 -25.11 20.57
CA PRO A 554 9.05 -26.15 21.54
C PRO A 554 10.00 -26.11 22.75
N VAL A 555 9.43 -26.26 23.95
CA VAL A 555 10.17 -26.19 25.21
C VAL A 555 9.77 -27.28 26.18
N THR A 556 10.74 -27.75 26.96
CA THR A 556 10.59 -28.77 28.00
C THR A 556 11.38 -28.38 29.23
N GLY A 557 10.96 -28.91 30.38
CA GLY A 557 11.56 -28.49 31.62
C GLY A 557 11.07 -29.26 32.83
N ARG A 558 11.50 -28.77 33.99
CA ARG A 558 11.12 -29.32 35.27
C ARG A 558 11.12 -28.25 36.35
N VAL A 559 10.23 -28.43 37.31
CA VAL A 559 10.18 -27.67 38.55
C VAL A 559 10.56 -28.58 39.72
N ARG A 560 11.47 -28.10 40.59
CA ARG A 560 11.93 -28.84 41.78
C ARG A 560 12.01 -27.95 43.00
N ARG A 561 11.60 -28.48 44.16
CA ARG A 561 11.80 -27.83 45.47
C ARG A 561 12.12 -28.87 46.54
N GLY A 562 13.35 -28.85 47.04
CA GLY A 562 13.86 -29.89 47.97
C GLY A 562 14.76 -29.39 49.10
N THR A 563 14.83 -28.08 49.35
CA THR A 563 15.71 -27.47 50.36
C THR A 563 14.93 -26.67 51.41
N SER A 564 13.64 -26.96 51.58
CA SER A 564 12.75 -26.33 52.57
C SER A 564 12.16 -27.37 53.53
N ALA A 565 11.50 -26.91 54.59
CA ALA A 565 10.80 -27.81 55.52
C ALA A 565 9.69 -28.64 54.85
N THR A 566 9.14 -28.16 53.73
CA THR A 566 8.21 -28.91 52.88
C THR A 566 8.94 -29.35 51.61
N TYR A 567 8.97 -30.67 51.38
CA TYR A 567 9.47 -31.28 50.16
C TYR A 567 8.36 -31.39 49.14
N TYR A 568 8.71 -31.30 47.86
CA TYR A 568 7.77 -31.45 46.77
C TYR A 568 8.31 -32.43 45.73
N LYS A 569 7.40 -33.20 45.12
CA LYS A 569 7.73 -34.04 43.98
C LYS A 569 8.10 -33.15 42.79
N THR A 570 9.04 -33.62 41.97
CA THR A 570 9.39 -32.94 40.73
C THR A 570 8.21 -32.99 39.76
N SER A 571 7.86 -31.87 39.17
CA SER A 571 6.88 -31.79 38.08
C SER A 571 7.57 -31.40 36.77
N ALA A 572 7.08 -31.92 35.65
CA ALA A 572 7.57 -31.54 34.32
C ALA A 572 6.89 -30.26 33.81
N ILE A 573 7.56 -29.60 32.88
CA ILE A 573 7.02 -28.49 32.08
C ILE A 573 7.16 -28.91 30.62
N SER A 574 6.16 -28.65 29.79
CA SER A 574 6.23 -28.82 28.35
C SER A 574 5.26 -27.85 27.68
N GLY A 575 5.61 -27.39 26.48
CA GLY A 575 4.75 -26.57 25.64
C GLY A 575 5.54 -25.94 24.50
N THR A 576 5.00 -24.85 23.96
CA THR A 576 5.60 -24.13 22.83
C THR A 576 5.53 -22.64 23.15
N ILE A 577 6.65 -21.93 23.02
CA ILE A 577 6.65 -20.47 23.00
C ILE A 577 6.09 -20.04 21.65
N THR A 578 5.11 -19.14 21.67
CA THR A 578 4.43 -18.62 20.46
C THR A 578 4.57 -17.09 20.43
N ASN A 579 4.00 -16.43 19.43
CA ASN A 579 3.93 -14.96 19.38
C ASN A 579 3.18 -14.34 20.58
N ALA A 580 2.34 -15.12 21.28
CA ALA A 580 1.70 -14.73 22.54
C ALA A 580 2.59 -14.98 23.77
N GLY A 581 3.83 -15.43 23.58
CA GLY A 581 4.73 -15.88 24.62
C GLY A 581 4.43 -17.31 25.10
N PHE A 582 4.81 -17.57 26.36
CA PHE A 582 4.55 -18.83 27.05
C PHE A 582 4.16 -18.55 28.49
N ASN A 583 3.02 -19.07 28.94
CA ASN A 583 2.59 -18.92 30.32
C ASN A 583 2.12 -20.27 30.86
N SER A 584 2.86 -20.84 31.82
CA SER A 584 2.55 -22.13 32.43
C SER A 584 2.37 -22.01 33.93
N THR A 585 1.31 -22.63 34.46
CA THR A 585 1.14 -22.84 35.90
C THR A 585 1.42 -24.29 36.25
N ILE A 586 2.44 -24.51 37.07
CA ILE A 586 2.87 -25.83 37.53
C ILE A 586 2.40 -26.04 38.97
N LEU A 587 1.61 -27.09 39.17
CA LEU A 587 1.22 -27.55 40.49
C LEU A 587 2.24 -28.56 41.01
N LEU A 588 2.80 -28.29 42.19
CA LEU A 588 3.68 -29.21 42.89
C LEU A 588 2.90 -29.93 43.99
N ILE A 589 3.09 -31.25 44.05
CA ILE A 589 2.52 -32.11 45.10
C ILE A 589 3.55 -32.23 46.22
N GLN A 590 3.14 -31.99 47.46
CA GLN A 590 4.00 -32.20 48.62
C GLN A 590 4.46 -33.67 48.69
N ASP A 591 5.71 -33.86 49.05
CA ASP A 591 6.34 -35.16 49.27
C ASP A 591 6.35 -35.40 50.79
N GLY A 592 5.24 -35.93 51.30
CA GLY A 592 4.97 -36.12 52.73
C GLY A 592 3.96 -37.23 52.97
#